data_AF-A0AAW5YAX6-F1
#
_entry.id   AF-A0AAW5YAX6-F1
#
_cell.length_a   1.000
_cell.length_b   1.000
_cell.length_c   1.000
_cell.angle_alpha   90.00
_cell.angle_beta   90.00
_cell.angle_gamma   90.00
#
_symmetry.space_group_name_H-M   'P 1'
#
loop_
_entity.id
_entity.type
_entity.pdbx_description
1 polymer ?
#
loop_
_entity_poly.entity_id
_entity_poly.type
_entity_poly.pdbx_seq_one_letter_code
_entity_poly.pdbx_strand_id
1 'polypeptide(L)'
;MAVYRNVQVNFWQDEFILDLTPEERYFYIYLLTGTKTKQCGIYVLPKRVAELETGYNMETVEKLLSRFVAYGKILYDAETKELYILNWLRYNPIVNTNIEKCVLRELKTVKNKEFIHMFLRTCLEEEWKIPLLLQHFGMPAEEDNSSLEVVAEEKEEEIEKDISHSEVYKFYEQHISNLSPYIVKELKEWIQKVSGERVLEALKIAFEQNKRTFVYVKGILRNWCKIGRVDFLEGKEGLHKREVCSLYDP
;
A
#
# COMPACT_ATOMS: atom_id res chain seq x y z
N MET A 1 -15.92 -11.52 8.50
CA MET A 1 -15.29 -10.84 9.66
C MET A 1 -14.33 -11.83 10.31
N ALA A 2 -13.26 -11.37 10.94
CA ALA A 2 -12.31 -12.27 11.60
C ALA A 2 -13.01 -12.98 12.78
N VAL A 3 -12.96 -14.31 12.81
CA VAL A 3 -13.53 -15.13 13.89
C VAL A 3 -12.62 -15.14 15.11
N TYR A 4 -11.35 -14.78 14.93
CA TYR A 4 -10.30 -14.85 15.94
C TYR A 4 -9.35 -13.66 15.81
N ARG A 5 -8.87 -13.16 16.96
CA ARG A 5 -7.88 -12.08 17.08
C ARG A 5 -6.74 -12.54 17.99
N ASN A 6 -5.52 -12.33 17.54
CA ASN A 6 -4.32 -12.70 18.30
C ASN A 6 -3.87 -11.51 19.15
N VAL A 7 -3.55 -11.76 20.41
CA VAL A 7 -2.83 -10.80 21.26
C VAL A 7 -1.46 -11.41 21.56
N GLN A 8 -0.40 -10.61 21.37
CA GLN A 8 0.96 -11.08 21.66
C GLN A 8 1.13 -11.36 23.15
N VAL A 9 1.81 -12.44 23.53
CA VAL A 9 2.03 -12.80 24.95
C VAL A 9 2.79 -11.70 25.70
N ASN A 10 3.71 -11.01 25.00
CA ASN A 10 4.47 -9.88 25.54
C ASN A 10 3.61 -8.68 25.93
N PHE A 11 2.34 -8.64 25.55
CA PHE A 11 1.38 -7.62 26.00
C PHE A 11 1.40 -7.44 27.52
N TRP A 12 1.51 -8.54 28.28
CA TRP A 12 1.50 -8.50 29.75
C TRP A 12 2.80 -7.99 30.38
N GLN A 13 3.86 -7.86 29.59
CA GLN A 13 5.18 -7.39 30.02
C GLN A 13 5.48 -5.97 29.51
N ASP A 14 4.56 -5.38 28.73
CA ASP A 14 4.68 -4.02 28.24
C ASP A 14 4.61 -3.03 29.40
N GLU A 15 5.56 -2.09 29.45
CA GLU A 15 5.71 -1.12 30.55
C GLU A 15 4.43 -0.31 30.76
N PHE A 16 3.81 0.15 29.66
CA PHE A 16 2.55 0.87 29.76
C PHE A 16 1.43 0.01 30.33
N ILE A 17 1.34 -1.28 29.96
CA ILE A 17 0.31 -2.20 30.47
C ILE A 17 0.48 -2.52 31.96
N LEU A 18 1.73 -2.57 32.45
CA LEU A 18 2.04 -2.81 33.85
C LEU A 18 1.54 -1.66 34.75
N ASP A 19 1.65 -0.42 34.29
CA ASP A 19 1.21 0.77 35.01
C ASP A 19 -0.32 0.96 35.03
N LEU A 20 -1.05 0.29 34.13
CA LEU A 20 -2.51 0.35 34.10
C LEU A 20 -3.14 -0.36 35.29
N THR A 21 -4.24 0.21 35.77
CA THR A 21 -5.14 -0.50 36.71
C THR A 21 -5.74 -1.75 36.06
N PRO A 22 -6.17 -2.76 36.83
CA PRO A 22 -6.81 -3.96 36.28
C PRO A 22 -8.03 -3.65 35.40
N GLU A 23 -8.80 -2.62 35.78
CA GLU A 23 -9.98 -2.15 35.04
C GLU A 23 -9.58 -1.56 33.68
N GLU A 24 -8.59 -0.66 33.65
CA GLU A 24 -8.06 -0.11 32.40
C GLU A 24 -7.47 -1.18 31.50
N ARG A 25 -6.72 -2.13 32.08
CA ARG A 25 -6.11 -3.23 31.34
C ARG A 25 -7.17 -4.11 30.68
N TYR A 26 -8.22 -4.47 31.42
CA TYR A 26 -9.35 -5.23 30.88
C TYR A 26 -10.03 -4.46 29.74
N PHE A 27 -10.30 -3.17 29.96
CA PHE A 27 -10.93 -2.33 28.94
C PHE A 27 -10.07 -2.20 27.68
N TYR A 28 -8.75 -2.07 27.83
CA TYR A 28 -7.85 -2.00 26.67
C TYR A 28 -7.83 -3.31 25.88
N ILE A 29 -7.76 -4.46 26.55
CA ILE A 29 -7.90 -5.77 25.88
C ILE A 29 -9.23 -5.83 25.14
N TYR A 30 -10.33 -5.40 25.76
CA TYR A 30 -11.64 -5.33 25.13
C TYR A 30 -11.62 -4.49 23.85
N LEU A 31 -10.96 -3.33 23.84
CA LEU A 31 -10.81 -2.52 22.62
C LEU A 31 -10.01 -3.26 21.54
N LEU A 32 -8.97 -4.00 21.90
CA LEU A 32 -8.13 -4.73 20.93
C LEU A 32 -8.83 -5.98 20.36
N THR A 33 -9.68 -6.65 21.14
CA THR A 33 -10.28 -7.94 20.79
C THR A 33 -11.79 -7.90 20.61
N GLY A 34 -12.40 -6.71 20.64
CA GLY A 34 -13.84 -6.54 20.58
C GLY A 34 -14.47 -7.09 19.29
N THR A 35 -15.76 -7.42 19.35
CA THR A 35 -16.50 -8.05 18.24
C THR A 35 -16.56 -7.19 16.98
N LYS A 36 -16.40 -5.87 17.13
CA LYS A 36 -16.44 -4.88 16.04
C LYS A 36 -15.06 -4.53 15.48
N THR A 37 -13.98 -5.07 16.05
CA THR A 37 -12.61 -4.73 15.65
C THR A 37 -12.31 -5.13 14.22
N LYS A 38 -11.71 -4.20 13.47
CA LYS A 38 -11.39 -4.33 12.04
C LYS A 38 -9.89 -4.47 11.82
N GLN A 39 -9.47 -4.94 10.65
CA GLN A 39 -8.06 -5.10 10.32
C GLN A 39 -7.31 -3.76 10.27
N CYS A 40 -7.99 -2.68 9.90
CA CYS A 40 -7.42 -1.32 9.95
C CYS A 40 -7.32 -0.71 11.36
N GLY A 41 -7.91 -1.33 12.39
CA GLY A 41 -7.95 -0.76 13.74
C GLY A 41 -8.90 0.44 13.91
N ILE A 42 -9.70 0.76 12.88
CA ILE A 42 -10.75 1.79 12.90
C ILE A 42 -12.11 1.10 12.81
N TYR A 43 -12.99 1.33 13.79
CA TYR A 43 -14.31 0.70 13.79
C TYR A 43 -15.33 1.49 14.61
N VAL A 44 -16.61 1.24 14.35
CA VAL A 44 -17.70 1.87 15.09
C VAL A 44 -17.84 1.21 16.46
N LEU A 45 -17.72 2.01 17.53
CA LEU A 45 -17.93 1.59 18.91
C LEU A 45 -18.92 2.57 19.59
N PRO A 46 -20.24 2.28 19.54
CA PRO A 46 -21.19 3.02 20.34
C PRO A 46 -20.96 2.73 21.83
N LYS A 47 -20.92 3.77 22.67
CA LYS A 47 -20.69 3.62 24.12
C LYS A 47 -21.67 2.63 24.78
N ARG A 48 -22.92 2.57 24.31
CA ARG A 48 -23.93 1.60 24.77
C ARG A 48 -23.55 0.15 24.50
N VAL A 49 -22.83 -0.14 23.41
CA VAL A 49 -22.33 -1.49 23.12
C VAL A 49 -21.22 -1.84 24.11
N ALA A 50 -20.28 -0.92 24.34
CA ALA A 50 -19.22 -1.11 25.32
C ALA A 50 -19.77 -1.33 26.73
N GLU A 51 -20.77 -0.56 27.15
CA GLU A 51 -21.49 -0.73 28.42
C GLU A 51 -22.03 -2.16 28.58
N LEU A 52 -22.72 -2.68 27.56
CA LEU A 52 -23.32 -4.01 27.58
C LEU A 52 -22.29 -5.14 27.53
N GLU A 53 -21.25 -5.01 26.71
CA GLU A 53 -20.23 -6.06 26.54
C GLU A 53 -19.25 -6.11 27.73
N THR A 54 -18.95 -4.98 28.35
CA THR A 54 -18.02 -4.91 29.50
C THR A 54 -18.72 -5.03 30.86
N GLY A 55 -20.03 -4.74 30.92
CA GLY A 55 -20.80 -4.69 32.17
C GLY A 55 -20.57 -3.42 33.00
N TYR A 56 -19.79 -2.46 32.51
CA TYR A 56 -19.61 -1.16 33.14
C TYR A 56 -20.81 -0.25 32.90
N ASN A 57 -20.94 0.79 33.73
CA ASN A 57 -21.91 1.85 33.48
C ASN A 57 -21.37 2.85 32.44
N MET A 58 -22.27 3.67 31.89
CA MET A 58 -21.92 4.68 30.87
C MET A 58 -20.81 5.64 31.33
N GLU A 59 -20.85 6.10 32.58
CA GLU A 59 -19.89 7.06 33.13
C GLU A 59 -18.47 6.47 33.19
N THR A 60 -18.35 5.21 33.62
CA THR A 60 -17.09 4.48 33.64
C THR A 60 -16.55 4.29 32.23
N VAL A 61 -17.39 3.90 31.27
CA VAL A 61 -16.97 3.75 29.85
C VAL A 61 -16.45 5.08 29.30
N GLU A 62 -17.14 6.19 29.58
CA GLU A 62 -16.71 7.52 29.13
C GLU A 62 -15.39 7.95 29.77
N LYS A 63 -15.21 7.71 31.08
CA LYS A 63 -13.95 7.98 31.78
C LYS A 63 -12.81 7.15 31.19
N LEU A 64 -13.02 5.86 30.97
CA LEU A 64 -12.00 4.97 30.40
C LEU A 64 -11.62 5.39 28.99
N LEU A 65 -12.59 5.68 28.11
CA LEU A 65 -12.32 6.21 26.77
C LEU A 65 -11.49 7.50 26.84
N SER A 66 -11.90 8.44 27.69
CA SER A 66 -11.20 9.72 27.86
C SER A 66 -9.76 9.54 28.35
N ARG A 67 -9.52 8.58 29.25
CA ARG A 67 -8.17 8.25 29.73
C ARG A 67 -7.30 7.67 28.60
N PHE A 68 -7.81 6.75 27.80
CA PHE A 68 -7.04 6.18 26.69
C PHE A 68 -6.77 7.16 25.56
N VAL A 69 -7.67 8.15 25.37
CA VAL A 69 -7.40 9.30 24.50
C VAL A 69 -6.27 10.15 25.08
N ALA A 70 -6.31 10.46 26.39
CA ALA A 70 -5.25 11.22 27.07
C ALA A 70 -3.89 10.50 27.06
N TYR A 71 -3.87 9.17 27.15
CA TYR A 71 -2.66 8.35 27.01
C TYR A 71 -2.13 8.30 25.57
N GLY A 72 -2.87 8.81 24.58
CA GLY A 72 -2.48 8.72 23.18
C GLY A 72 -2.48 7.28 22.64
N LYS A 73 -3.36 6.42 23.15
CA LYS A 73 -3.51 5.03 22.67
C LYS A 73 -4.67 4.88 21.70
N ILE A 74 -5.72 5.70 21.84
CA ILE A 74 -6.87 5.69 20.95
C ILE A 74 -7.30 7.11 20.60
N LEU A 75 -8.05 7.23 19.51
CA LEU A 75 -8.87 8.40 19.20
C LEU A 75 -10.33 7.96 19.14
N TYR A 76 -11.23 8.82 19.61
CA TYR A 76 -12.66 8.54 19.61
C TYR A 76 -13.42 9.75 19.08
N ASP A 77 -14.24 9.53 18.05
CA ASP A 77 -15.12 10.54 17.50
C ASP A 77 -16.55 10.31 18.02
N ALA A 78 -17.10 11.30 18.73
CA ALA A 78 -18.43 11.23 19.32
C ALA A 78 -19.56 11.30 18.28
N GLU A 79 -19.32 11.96 17.13
CA GLU A 79 -20.35 12.14 16.10
C GLU A 79 -20.56 10.86 15.30
N THR A 80 -19.47 10.31 14.75
CA THR A 80 -19.52 9.06 13.98
C THR A 80 -19.56 7.81 14.86
N LYS A 81 -19.22 7.95 16.15
CA LYS A 81 -19.03 6.87 17.13
C LYS A 81 -17.93 5.91 16.69
N GLU A 82 -16.94 6.42 15.96
CA GLU A 82 -15.80 5.65 15.48
C GLU A 82 -14.64 5.76 16.47
N LEU A 83 -13.96 4.64 16.67
CA LEU A 83 -12.77 4.51 17.47
C LEU A 83 -11.60 4.12 16.56
N TYR A 84 -10.48 4.79 16.73
CA TYR A 84 -9.23 4.46 16.06
C TYR A 84 -8.16 4.09 17.10
N ILE A 85 -7.59 2.89 16.99
CA ILE A 85 -6.49 2.44 17.85
C ILE A 85 -5.15 2.85 17.24
N LEU A 86 -4.39 3.67 17.96
CA LEU A 86 -3.08 4.13 17.54
C LEU A 86 -2.05 2.99 17.65
N ASN A 87 -1.02 3.01 16.81
CA ASN A 87 -0.01 1.95 16.69
C ASN A 87 -0.56 0.54 16.37
N TRP A 88 -1.79 0.44 15.85
CA TRP A 88 -2.40 -0.85 15.52
C TRP A 88 -1.57 -1.67 14.51
N LEU A 89 -0.99 -1.00 13.52
CA LEU A 89 -0.21 -1.62 12.43
C LEU A 89 1.07 -2.30 12.91
N ARG A 90 1.66 -1.84 14.02
CA ARG A 90 2.85 -2.47 14.62
C ARG A 90 2.60 -3.90 15.06
N TYR A 91 1.40 -4.18 15.54
CA TYR A 91 1.00 -5.50 16.00
C TYR A 91 0.18 -6.28 14.94
N ASN A 92 -0.45 -5.56 14.01
CA ASN A 92 -1.32 -6.11 12.96
C ASN A 92 -0.86 -5.64 11.57
N PRO A 93 0.34 -6.05 11.10
CA PRO A 93 0.94 -5.52 9.88
C PRO A 93 0.20 -5.97 8.61
N ILE A 94 0.27 -5.12 7.57
CA ILE A 94 -0.26 -5.42 6.24
C ILE A 94 0.79 -6.18 5.43
N VAL A 95 0.88 -7.49 5.68
CA VAL A 95 1.92 -8.34 5.06
C VAL A 95 1.58 -8.72 3.62
N ASN A 96 0.29 -8.93 3.34
CA ASN A 96 -0.18 -9.52 2.08
C ASN A 96 -1.23 -8.62 1.40
N THR A 97 -1.30 -8.67 0.07
CA THR A 97 -2.30 -7.94 -0.74
C THR A 97 -3.75 -8.29 -0.38
N ASN A 98 -4.01 -9.50 0.14
CA ASN A 98 -5.35 -9.86 0.63
C ASN A 98 -5.74 -9.09 1.89
N ILE A 99 -4.77 -8.86 2.79
CA ILE A 99 -4.97 -8.05 4.00
C ILE A 99 -5.21 -6.61 3.59
N GLU A 100 -4.42 -6.10 2.64
CA GLU A 100 -4.59 -4.77 2.06
C GLU A 100 -5.98 -4.58 1.42
N LYS A 101 -6.46 -5.54 0.62
CA LYS A 101 -7.83 -5.53 0.07
C LYS A 101 -8.89 -5.56 1.17
N CYS A 102 -8.64 -6.25 2.28
CA CYS A 102 -9.54 -6.25 3.42
C CYS A 102 -9.59 -4.86 4.07
N VAL A 103 -8.43 -4.28 4.37
CA VAL A 103 -8.27 -2.93 4.91
C VAL A 103 -8.93 -1.89 4.00
N LEU A 104 -8.74 -1.99 2.68
CA LEU A 104 -9.38 -1.09 1.71
C LEU A 104 -10.90 -1.12 1.81
N ARG A 105 -11.52 -2.32 1.87
CA ARG A 105 -12.97 -2.44 2.04
C ARG A 105 -13.45 -1.87 3.37
N GLU A 106 -12.67 -2.05 4.43
CA GLU A 106 -13.00 -1.54 5.76
C GLU A 106 -12.91 0.00 5.81
N LEU A 107 -11.85 0.59 5.25
CA LEU A 107 -11.66 2.04 5.20
C LEU A 107 -12.73 2.75 4.39
N LYS A 108 -13.26 2.13 3.31
CA LYS A 108 -14.41 2.67 2.56
C LYS A 108 -15.67 2.82 3.41
N THR A 109 -15.79 2.07 4.50
CA THR A 109 -16.95 2.15 5.41
C THR A 109 -16.76 3.14 6.54
N VAL A 110 -15.54 3.65 6.73
CA VAL A 110 -15.21 4.65 7.76
C VAL A 110 -15.77 6.00 7.32
N LYS A 111 -16.47 6.68 8.22
CA LYS A 111 -17.08 7.98 7.96
C LYS A 111 -16.12 9.13 8.22
N ASN A 112 -15.32 9.02 9.27
CA ASN A 112 -14.37 10.05 9.65
C ASN A 112 -13.15 10.02 8.71
N LYS A 113 -13.02 11.08 7.88
CA LYS A 113 -11.93 11.22 6.92
C LYS A 113 -10.57 11.42 7.59
N GLU A 114 -10.53 12.14 8.72
CA GLU A 114 -9.30 12.41 9.47
C GLU A 114 -8.64 11.10 9.92
N PHE A 115 -9.43 10.14 10.39
CA PHE A 115 -8.93 8.81 10.76
C PHE A 115 -8.33 8.06 9.57
N ILE A 116 -8.91 8.20 8.38
CA ILE A 116 -8.36 7.61 7.15
C ILE A 116 -7.02 8.26 6.79
N HIS A 117 -6.94 9.59 6.83
CA HIS A 117 -5.70 10.32 6.53
C HIS A 117 -4.58 9.97 7.52
N MET A 118 -4.87 9.94 8.82
CA MET A 118 -3.90 9.52 9.85
C MET A 118 -3.44 8.08 9.66
N PHE A 119 -4.35 7.17 9.30
CA PHE A 119 -4.01 5.78 9.01
C PHE A 119 -3.05 5.67 7.81
N LEU A 120 -3.33 6.39 6.73
CA LEU A 120 -2.48 6.39 5.52
C LEU A 120 -1.10 7.00 5.81
N ARG A 121 -1.06 8.09 6.58
CA ARG A 121 0.19 8.71 7.03
C ARG A 121 1.03 7.71 7.83
N THR A 122 0.42 7.04 8.81
CA THR A 122 1.11 6.01 9.60
C THR A 122 1.64 4.87 8.71
N CYS A 123 0.88 4.46 7.68
CA CYS A 123 1.34 3.45 6.74
C CYS A 123 2.59 3.88 5.95
N LEU A 124 2.67 5.16 5.57
CA LEU A 124 3.79 5.72 4.84
C LEU A 124 5.03 5.89 5.74
N GLU A 125 4.83 6.38 6.97
CA GLU A 125 5.90 6.54 7.97
C GLU A 125 6.55 5.20 8.34
N GLU A 126 5.75 4.12 8.41
CA GLU A 126 6.25 2.76 8.68
C GLU A 126 6.63 1.97 7.41
N GLU A 127 6.68 2.64 6.24
CA GLU A 127 7.07 2.07 4.93
C GLU A 127 6.27 0.82 4.49
N TRP A 128 5.00 0.72 4.86
CA TRP A 128 4.15 -0.41 4.49
C TRP A 128 3.80 -0.39 2.99
N LYS A 129 3.81 -1.57 2.36
CA LYS A 129 3.42 -1.75 0.96
C LYS A 129 1.90 -1.67 0.81
N ILE A 130 1.39 -0.46 0.57
CA ILE A 130 -0.05 -0.18 0.43
C ILE A 130 -0.46 0.42 -0.94
N PRO A 131 -0.08 -0.20 -2.08
CA PRO A 131 -0.37 0.33 -3.41
C PRO A 131 -1.86 0.56 -3.70
N LEU A 132 -2.74 -0.33 -3.25
CA LEU A 132 -4.19 -0.25 -3.46
C LEU A 132 -4.84 0.86 -2.62
N LEU A 133 -4.32 1.09 -1.40
CA LEU A 133 -4.83 2.16 -0.55
C LEU A 133 -4.47 3.53 -1.13
N LEU A 134 -3.21 3.69 -1.56
CA LEU A 134 -2.74 4.92 -2.18
C LEU A 134 -3.45 5.22 -3.50
N GLN A 135 -3.75 4.19 -4.29
CA GLN A 135 -4.53 4.35 -5.52
C GLN A 135 -5.94 4.89 -5.26
N HIS A 136 -6.58 4.47 -4.16
CA HIS A 136 -7.98 4.80 -3.90
C HIS A 136 -8.17 6.13 -3.14
N PHE A 137 -7.33 6.40 -2.14
CA PHE A 137 -7.47 7.59 -1.29
C PHE A 137 -6.53 8.73 -1.68
N GLY A 138 -5.55 8.47 -2.54
CA GLY A 138 -4.48 9.42 -2.83
C GLY A 138 -3.45 9.49 -1.70
N MET A 139 -2.38 10.25 -1.94
CA MET A 139 -1.41 10.57 -0.90
C MET A 139 -2.06 11.57 0.07
N PRO A 140 -2.03 11.35 1.38
CA PRO A 140 -2.48 12.36 2.32
C PRO A 140 -1.57 13.58 2.14
N ALA A 141 -2.08 14.63 1.51
CA ALA A 141 -1.41 15.92 1.47
C ALA A 141 -1.30 16.43 2.91
N GLU A 142 -0.13 16.92 3.29
CA GLU A 142 0.01 17.66 4.54
C GLU A 142 -0.91 18.88 4.46
N GLU A 143 -2.01 18.89 5.21
CA GLU A 143 -2.98 19.98 5.17
C GLU A 143 -2.44 21.19 5.95
N ASP A 144 -2.13 22.27 5.22
CA ASP A 144 -2.50 23.60 5.69
C ASP A 144 -4.02 23.72 5.59
N ASN A 145 -4.66 24.01 6.73
CA ASN A 145 -6.07 24.31 6.92
C ASN A 145 -6.70 25.08 5.75
N SER A 146 -7.75 24.53 5.14
CA SER A 146 -9.00 25.26 4.82
C SER A 146 -9.95 24.41 3.99
N SER A 147 -11.14 24.18 4.57
CA SER A 147 -12.44 24.07 3.90
C SER A 147 -12.76 22.83 3.07
N LEU A 148 -13.78 22.12 3.58
CA LEU A 148 -14.70 21.28 2.82
C LEU A 148 -15.08 21.91 1.47
N GLU A 149 -14.95 21.14 0.39
CA GLU A 149 -16.00 21.08 -0.62
C GLU A 149 -15.95 19.74 -1.39
N VAL A 150 -17.16 19.26 -1.64
CA VAL A 150 -17.56 18.03 -2.31
C VAL A 150 -17.32 18.18 -3.82
N VAL A 151 -16.89 17.14 -4.55
CA VAL A 151 -17.52 16.69 -5.81
C VAL A 151 -17.05 15.26 -6.10
N ALA A 152 -18.03 14.36 -6.24
CA ALA A 152 -17.88 13.09 -6.91
C ALA A 152 -17.82 13.32 -8.42
N GLU A 153 -16.87 12.72 -9.13
CA GLU A 153 -17.06 12.39 -10.54
C GLU A 153 -16.12 11.27 -10.96
N GLU A 154 -16.74 10.16 -11.38
CA GLU A 154 -16.16 9.12 -12.19
C GLU A 154 -15.74 9.73 -13.54
N LYS A 155 -14.51 9.47 -13.99
CA LYS A 155 -14.21 9.34 -15.42
C LYS A 155 -13.20 8.22 -15.66
N GLU A 156 -13.74 7.11 -16.16
CA GLU A 156 -13.03 6.27 -17.11
C GLU A 156 -12.64 7.15 -18.31
N GLU A 157 -11.36 7.15 -18.69
CA GLU A 157 -10.97 7.43 -20.07
C GLU A 157 -10.03 6.33 -20.57
N GLU A 158 -10.56 5.61 -21.55
CA GLU A 158 -9.91 4.58 -22.33
C GLU A 158 -9.08 5.17 -23.49
N ILE A 159 -7.87 4.61 -23.64
CA ILE A 159 -7.17 4.25 -24.90
C ILE A 159 -6.52 5.36 -25.75
N GLU A 160 -5.20 5.26 -25.88
CA GLU A 160 -4.52 5.31 -27.18
C GLU A 160 -3.71 4.02 -27.42
N LYS A 161 -3.90 3.44 -28.61
CA LYS A 161 -3.34 2.17 -29.07
C LYS A 161 -1.85 2.29 -29.36
N ASP A 162 -1.06 1.34 -28.86
CA ASP A 162 0.00 0.74 -29.66
C ASP A 162 0.10 -0.76 -29.35
N ILE A 163 -0.02 -1.58 -30.39
CA ILE A 163 -0.28 -3.03 -30.33
C ILE A 163 0.92 -3.81 -29.74
N SER A 164 2.09 -3.17 -29.67
CA SER A 164 3.33 -3.71 -29.09
C SER A 164 3.33 -3.75 -27.54
N HIS A 165 2.67 -2.81 -26.86
CA HIS A 165 2.73 -2.71 -25.40
C HIS A 165 1.92 -3.82 -24.71
N SER A 166 0.79 -4.20 -25.30
CA SER A 166 -0.15 -5.19 -24.74
C SER A 166 0.50 -6.56 -24.53
N GLU A 167 1.33 -7.03 -25.47
CA GLU A 167 1.94 -8.36 -25.38
C GLU A 167 3.03 -8.45 -24.32
N VAL A 168 3.83 -7.39 -24.18
CA VAL A 168 4.89 -7.29 -23.15
C VAL A 168 4.27 -7.30 -21.75
N TYR A 169 3.21 -6.52 -21.54
CA TYR A 169 2.51 -6.47 -20.25
C TYR A 169 1.85 -7.81 -19.91
N LYS A 170 1.12 -8.42 -20.86
CA LYS A 170 0.49 -9.74 -20.66
C LYS A 170 1.51 -10.82 -20.32
N PHE A 171 2.63 -10.89 -21.04
CA PHE A 171 3.67 -11.90 -20.80
C PHE A 171 4.34 -11.69 -19.43
N TYR A 172 4.64 -10.44 -19.08
CA TYR A 172 5.23 -10.10 -17.78
C TYR A 172 4.31 -10.52 -16.62
N GLU A 173 3.02 -10.20 -16.72
CA GLU A 173 2.02 -10.52 -15.70
C GLU A 173 1.81 -12.03 -15.53
N GLN A 174 1.77 -12.78 -16.64
CA GLN A 174 1.53 -14.22 -16.62
C GLN A 174 2.72 -15.06 -16.13
N HIS A 175 3.95 -14.63 -16.44
CA HIS A 175 5.13 -15.49 -16.28
C HIS A 175 6.20 -14.95 -15.32
N ILE A 176 6.17 -13.66 -14.97
CA ILE A 176 7.19 -13.03 -14.14
C ILE A 176 6.61 -12.56 -12.81
N SER A 177 5.75 -11.53 -12.82
CA SER A 177 5.16 -10.95 -11.60
C SER A 177 4.06 -9.95 -11.95
N ASN A 178 3.27 -9.51 -10.95
CA ASN A 178 2.26 -8.48 -11.13
C ASN A 178 2.86 -7.14 -11.60
N LEU A 179 2.14 -6.46 -12.48
CA LEU A 179 2.51 -5.15 -13.02
C LEU A 179 2.25 -4.04 -11.98
N SER A 180 3.26 -3.69 -11.18
CA SER A 180 3.20 -2.49 -10.34
C SER A 180 3.37 -1.22 -11.19
N PRO A 181 2.88 -0.04 -10.73
CA PRO A 181 3.04 1.22 -11.48
C PRO A 181 4.50 1.55 -11.82
N TYR A 182 5.42 1.20 -10.93
CA TYR A 182 6.87 1.34 -11.16
C TYR A 182 7.35 0.44 -12.30
N ILE A 183 6.95 -0.83 -12.30
CA ILE A 183 7.32 -1.79 -13.34
C ILE A 183 6.68 -1.41 -14.68
N VAL A 184 5.44 -0.94 -14.70
CA VAL A 184 4.79 -0.43 -15.91
C VAL A 184 5.56 0.77 -16.47
N LYS A 185 5.96 1.72 -15.61
CA LYS A 185 6.78 2.86 -16.02
C LYS A 185 8.11 2.39 -16.61
N GLU A 186 8.82 1.49 -15.94
CA GLU A 186 10.11 1.02 -16.43
C GLU A 186 9.98 0.18 -17.72
N LEU A 187 8.98 -0.70 -17.81
CA LEU A 187 8.69 -1.44 -19.04
C LEU A 187 8.37 -0.48 -20.17
N LYS A 188 7.54 0.55 -19.94
CA LYS A 188 7.24 1.58 -20.92
C LYS A 188 8.51 2.30 -21.39
N GLU A 189 9.39 2.69 -20.47
CA GLU A 189 10.68 3.29 -20.79
C GLU A 189 11.57 2.35 -21.63
N TRP A 190 11.62 1.05 -21.32
CA TRP A 190 12.40 0.08 -22.08
C TRP A 190 11.81 -0.23 -23.45
N ILE A 191 10.48 -0.29 -23.56
CA ILE A 191 9.77 -0.48 -24.83
C ILE A 191 10.02 0.72 -25.76
N GLN A 192 10.01 1.95 -25.22
CA GLN A 192 10.37 3.15 -25.97
C GLN A 192 11.84 3.17 -26.40
N LYS A 193 12.76 2.65 -25.57
CA LYS A 193 14.21 2.67 -25.84
C LYS A 193 14.69 1.62 -26.83
N VAL A 194 14.14 0.40 -26.79
CA VAL A 194 14.73 -0.80 -27.43
C VAL A 194 13.73 -1.54 -28.33
N SER A 195 12.45 -1.12 -28.35
CA SER A 195 11.28 -1.77 -28.94
C SER A 195 10.67 -2.90 -28.07
N GLY A 196 9.34 -3.06 -28.16
CA GLY A 196 8.61 -4.02 -27.32
C GLY A 196 8.90 -5.48 -27.66
N GLU A 197 9.22 -5.79 -28.91
CA GLU A 197 9.60 -7.15 -29.34
C GLU A 197 10.87 -7.63 -28.62
N ARG A 198 11.88 -6.74 -28.49
CA ARG A 198 13.12 -7.05 -27.79
C ARG A 198 12.93 -7.18 -26.28
N VAL A 199 12.05 -6.35 -25.70
CA VAL A 199 11.68 -6.48 -24.29
C VAL A 199 10.99 -7.83 -24.03
N LEU A 200 10.11 -8.26 -24.94
CA LEU A 200 9.45 -9.56 -24.87
C LEU A 200 10.43 -10.73 -24.99
N GLU A 201 11.41 -10.66 -25.89
CA GLU A 201 12.47 -11.66 -26.01
C GLU A 201 13.31 -11.78 -24.72
N ALA A 202 13.70 -10.65 -24.13
CA ALA A 202 14.44 -10.63 -22.86
C ALA A 202 13.63 -11.25 -21.70
N LEU A 203 12.31 -11.03 -21.69
CA LEU A 203 11.41 -11.64 -20.72
C LEU A 203 11.29 -13.16 -20.90
N LYS A 204 11.21 -13.65 -22.14
CA LYS A 204 11.21 -15.09 -22.45
C LYS A 204 12.49 -15.77 -21.97
N ILE A 205 13.65 -15.17 -22.24
CA ILE A 205 14.96 -15.68 -21.77
C ILE A 205 15.03 -15.73 -20.24
N ALA A 206 14.51 -14.70 -19.55
CA ALA A 206 14.44 -14.68 -18.10
C ALA A 206 13.54 -15.79 -17.53
N PHE A 207 12.44 -16.09 -18.20
CA PHE A 207 11.54 -17.18 -17.85
C PHE A 207 12.17 -18.55 -18.05
N GLU A 208 12.78 -18.81 -19.22
CA GLU A 208 13.46 -20.08 -19.55
C GLU A 208 14.64 -20.38 -18.62
N GLN A 209 15.38 -19.34 -18.21
CA GLN A 209 16.51 -19.47 -17.27
C GLN A 209 16.05 -19.57 -15.80
N ASN A 210 14.74 -19.64 -15.54
CA ASN A 210 14.11 -19.60 -14.23
C ASN A 210 14.55 -18.42 -13.34
N LYS A 211 15.00 -17.32 -13.96
CA LYS A 211 15.47 -16.09 -13.30
C LYS A 211 14.46 -14.98 -13.55
N ARG A 212 13.27 -15.17 -12.98
CA ARG A 212 12.05 -14.36 -13.17
C ARG A 212 12.07 -13.04 -12.39
N THR A 213 13.16 -12.28 -12.53
CA THR A 213 13.30 -10.96 -11.89
C THR A 213 13.53 -9.89 -12.94
N PHE A 214 12.88 -8.73 -12.79
CA PHE A 214 13.07 -7.63 -13.73
C PHE A 214 14.51 -7.08 -13.74
N VAL A 215 15.24 -7.26 -12.64
CA VAL A 215 16.68 -6.96 -12.55
C VAL A 215 17.48 -7.80 -13.56
N TYR A 216 17.16 -9.09 -13.70
CA TYR A 216 17.81 -9.96 -14.67
C TYR A 216 17.46 -9.56 -16.12
N VAL A 217 16.19 -9.21 -16.36
CA VAL A 217 15.71 -8.69 -17.66
C VAL A 217 16.45 -7.41 -18.05
N LYS A 218 16.61 -6.45 -17.13
CA LYS A 218 17.42 -5.24 -17.35
C LYS A 218 18.88 -5.57 -17.66
N GLY A 219 19.43 -6.59 -17.03
CA GLY A 219 20.79 -7.08 -17.31
C GLY A 219 20.94 -7.54 -18.76
N ILE A 220 19.98 -8.32 -19.27
CA ILE A 220 19.93 -8.78 -20.66
C ILE A 220 19.84 -7.58 -21.61
N LEU A 221 18.87 -6.68 -21.37
CA LEU A 221 18.64 -5.51 -22.23
C LEU A 221 19.86 -4.57 -22.27
N ARG A 222 20.50 -4.32 -21.12
CA ARG A 222 21.75 -3.53 -21.06
C ARG A 222 22.90 -4.20 -21.81
N ASN A 223 23.00 -5.53 -21.74
CA ASN A 223 24.03 -6.26 -22.47
C ASN A 223 23.80 -6.15 -24.00
N TRP A 224 22.54 -6.25 -24.45
CA TRP A 224 22.19 -6.07 -25.86
C TRP A 224 22.47 -4.66 -26.38
N CYS A 225 22.22 -3.64 -25.56
CA CYS A 225 22.59 -2.26 -25.89
C CYS A 225 24.11 -2.06 -26.00
N LYS A 226 24.91 -2.74 -25.16
CA LYS A 226 26.38 -2.64 -25.18
C LYS A 226 27.03 -3.34 -26.38
N ILE A 227 26.46 -4.45 -26.85
CA ILE A 227 27.00 -5.24 -27.96
C ILE A 227 26.60 -4.64 -29.33
N GLY A 228 25.75 -3.60 -29.36
CA GLY A 228 25.24 -3.01 -30.60
C GLY A 228 24.24 -3.93 -31.33
N ARG A 229 23.56 -4.82 -30.60
CA ARG A 229 22.51 -5.69 -31.17
C ARG A 229 21.15 -5.00 -31.31
N VAL A 230 20.99 -3.79 -30.77
CA VAL A 230 19.76 -3.00 -30.86
C VAL A 230 20.09 -1.51 -30.97
N ASP A 231 19.46 -0.83 -31.94
CA ASP A 231 19.56 0.62 -32.14
C ASP A 231 18.54 1.37 -31.27
N PHE A 232 18.95 2.51 -30.70
CA PHE A 232 18.04 3.42 -30.01
C PHE A 232 17.09 4.05 -31.05
N LEU A 233 15.78 4.05 -30.75
CA LEU A 233 14.80 4.80 -31.53
C LEU A 233 14.87 6.29 -31.13
N GLU A 234 15.90 7.00 -31.58
CA GLU A 234 15.94 8.46 -31.47
C GLU A 234 15.19 9.10 -32.65
N GLY A 235 14.20 9.94 -32.31
CA GLY A 235 13.55 10.84 -33.26
C GLY A 235 14.57 11.85 -33.81
N LYS A 236 14.64 11.94 -35.14
CA LYS A 236 15.60 12.70 -35.95
C LYS A 236 15.84 14.14 -35.47
N GLU A 237 17.11 14.50 -35.28
CA GLU A 237 17.75 15.66 -35.93
C GLU A 237 19.28 15.49 -35.96
N GLY A 238 19.89 15.72 -37.13
CA GLY A 238 21.31 16.02 -37.27
C GLY A 238 22.25 14.89 -37.71
N LEU A 239 22.50 14.80 -39.02
CA LEU A 239 23.69 14.15 -39.59
C LEU A 239 24.99 14.61 -38.90
N HIS A 240 25.88 13.68 -38.55
CA HIS A 240 27.26 13.76 -39.06
C HIS A 240 27.93 12.38 -39.16
N LYS A 241 28.22 12.05 -40.42
CA LYS A 241 29.15 11.09 -41.04
C LYS A 241 29.93 10.09 -40.16
N ARG A 242 29.82 8.84 -40.62
CA ARG A 242 30.82 7.76 -40.50
C ARG A 242 32.21 8.24 -40.94
N GLU A 243 33.24 7.78 -40.22
CA GLU A 243 34.52 7.41 -40.83
C GLU A 243 34.97 6.03 -40.32
N VAL A 244 35.57 5.33 -41.27
CA VAL A 244 35.98 3.93 -41.34
C VAL A 244 37.38 3.76 -40.73
N CYS A 245 37.60 2.66 -40.01
CA CYS A 245 38.87 1.91 -40.03
C CYS A 245 38.60 0.55 -39.33
N SER A 246 38.42 -0.59 -39.99
CA SER A 246 39.32 -1.32 -40.90
C SER A 246 40.67 -1.66 -40.27
N LEU A 247 40.76 -2.93 -39.86
CA LEU A 247 41.90 -3.85 -39.93
C LEU A 247 42.96 -3.88 -38.79
N TYR A 248 43.27 -5.14 -38.45
CA TYR A 248 44.44 -5.73 -37.77
C TYR A 248 44.40 -5.96 -36.25
N ASP A 249 44.15 -7.23 -35.90
CA ASP A 249 44.88 -7.99 -34.87
C ASP A 249 46.40 -7.88 -35.10
N PRO A 250 47.20 -7.97 -34.04
CA PRO A 250 47.87 -9.25 -33.77
C PRO A 250 47.59 -9.83 -32.37
#